data_AF-A0A9E4EDV8-F1
#
_entry.id   AF-A0A9E4EDV8-F1
#
_cell.length_a   1.000
_cell.length_b   1.000
_cell.length_c   1.000
_cell.angle_alpha   90.00
_cell.angle_beta   90.00
_cell.angle_gamma   90.00
#
_symmetry.space_group_name_H-M   'P 1'
#
loop_
_entity.id
_entity.type
_entity.pdbx_description
1 polymer ?
#
loop_
_entity_poly.entity_id
_entity_poly.type
_entity_poly.pdbx_seq_one_letter_code
_entity_poly.pdbx_strand_id
1 'polypeptide(L)'
;MKLAYVFIVALLIATSLTVFADKVVVTDIEDNKGGAYQATELEEGGKFFHDRDYTITTIPKDFLGLTQVSTSADCPGGQDYRLTFEIDRPAYIYQAWDSRHTRPEERGQDPKGWFTDGYTDTEEILMLDAPHAPTEYHIYKSNEPHPKGTVELLGIDEVIGDPVLMWTIFLEEGVLPVDPAGSLTTTWGKIKSDQ
;
A
#
# COMPACT_ATOMS: atom_id res chain seq x y z
N MET A 1 12.74 41.90 -56.73
CA MET A 1 12.00 40.78 -56.09
C MET A 1 12.84 40.23 -54.96
N LYS A 2 12.48 40.48 -53.70
CA LYS A 2 13.09 39.83 -52.53
C LYS A 2 11.95 39.20 -51.72
N LEU A 3 11.84 37.87 -51.77
CA LEU A 3 10.96 37.11 -50.90
C LEU A 3 11.62 37.03 -49.52
N ALA A 4 10.98 37.60 -48.51
CA ALA A 4 11.32 37.38 -47.11
C ALA A 4 10.53 36.16 -46.61
N TYR A 5 11.22 35.08 -46.28
CA TYR A 5 10.65 33.95 -45.56
C TYR A 5 10.65 34.29 -44.06
N VAL A 6 9.47 34.46 -43.49
CA VAL A 6 9.29 34.52 -42.03
C VAL A 6 8.89 33.12 -41.58
N PHE A 7 9.84 32.38 -40.99
CA PHE A 7 9.55 31.14 -40.28
C PHE A 7 9.13 31.51 -38.85
N ILE A 8 7.85 31.34 -38.55
CA ILE A 8 7.34 31.37 -37.17
C ILE A 8 7.42 29.95 -36.63
N VAL A 9 8.39 29.69 -35.76
CA VAL A 9 8.44 28.45 -34.96
C VAL A 9 7.64 28.73 -33.68
N ALA A 10 6.42 28.20 -33.62
CA ALA A 10 5.64 28.16 -32.39
C ALA A 10 6.15 26.99 -31.53
N LEU A 11 6.90 27.31 -30.48
CA LEU A 11 7.35 26.34 -29.48
C LEU A 11 6.22 26.12 -28.47
N LEU A 12 5.45 25.04 -28.64
CA LEU A 12 4.50 24.56 -27.64
C LEU A 12 5.28 23.85 -26.53
N ILE A 13 5.54 24.55 -25.43
CA ILE A 13 6.04 23.93 -24.20
C ILE A 13 4.83 23.31 -23.49
N ALA A 14 4.63 22.01 -23.66
CA ALA A 14 3.73 21.24 -22.82
C ALA A 14 4.43 21.03 -21.46
N THR A 15 4.15 21.88 -20.49
CA THR A 15 4.49 21.61 -19.08
C THR A 15 3.58 20.50 -18.59
N SER A 16 4.07 19.26 -18.60
CA SER A 16 3.47 18.15 -17.87
C SER A 16 3.63 18.42 -16.38
N LEU A 17 2.56 18.88 -15.73
CA LEU A 17 2.47 18.89 -14.27
C LEU A 17 2.33 17.44 -13.82
N THR A 18 3.41 16.83 -13.36
CA THR A 18 3.36 15.62 -12.54
C THR A 18 2.79 16.01 -11.19
N VAL A 19 1.47 15.81 -11.02
CA VAL A 19 0.88 15.80 -9.68
C VAL A 19 1.34 14.49 -9.05
N PHE A 20 2.31 14.56 -8.16
CA PHE A 20 2.56 13.45 -7.24
C PHE A 20 1.37 13.40 -6.29
N ALA A 21 0.66 12.27 -6.28
CA ALA A 21 -0.36 12.04 -5.25
C ALA A 21 0.33 12.07 -3.88
N ASP A 22 -0.26 12.77 -2.92
CA ASP A 22 0.26 12.82 -1.56
C ASP A 22 0.16 11.43 -0.93
N LYS A 23 1.22 11.01 -0.25
CA LYS A 23 1.29 9.68 0.38
C LYS A 23 0.31 9.58 1.55
N VAL A 24 -0.20 8.38 1.78
CA VAL A 24 -0.97 8.07 3.00
C VAL A 24 -0.05 8.22 4.20
N VAL A 25 -0.40 9.08 5.14
CA VAL A 25 0.39 9.25 6.37
C VAL A 25 -0.04 8.18 7.37
N VAL A 26 0.93 7.43 7.89
CA VAL A 26 0.73 6.39 8.91
C VAL A 26 1.37 6.82 10.23
N THR A 27 0.59 6.78 11.32
CA THR A 27 1.07 7.07 12.68
C THR A 27 0.61 6.00 13.68
N ASP A 28 1.11 6.11 14.91
CA ASP A 28 0.63 5.30 16.06
C ASP A 28 0.66 3.78 15.80
N ILE A 29 1.75 3.31 15.18
CA ILE A 29 1.93 1.91 14.84
C ILE A 29 2.27 1.12 16.10
N GLU A 30 1.36 0.26 16.54
CA GLU A 30 1.46 -0.54 17.76
C GLU A 30 0.97 -1.97 17.51
N ASP A 31 1.56 -2.93 18.23
CA ASP A 31 1.02 -4.29 18.27
C ASP A 31 0.74 -4.75 19.70
N ASN A 32 0.06 -5.89 19.83
CA ASN A 32 -0.28 -6.47 21.13
C ASN A 32 0.83 -7.34 21.76
N LYS A 33 2.05 -7.34 21.20
CA LYS A 33 3.14 -8.24 21.58
C LYS A 33 4.52 -7.57 21.73
N GLY A 34 4.61 -6.25 21.57
CA GLY A 34 5.83 -5.45 21.75
C GLY A 34 6.78 -5.43 20.54
N GLY A 35 6.26 -5.62 19.32
CA GLY A 35 7.06 -5.44 18.10
C GLY A 35 7.44 -3.98 17.84
N ALA A 36 8.31 -3.78 16.84
CA ALA A 36 8.84 -2.47 16.49
C ALA A 36 8.61 -2.18 15.01
N TYR A 37 8.10 -0.98 14.72
CA TYR A 37 7.66 -0.58 13.38
C TYR A 37 8.08 0.84 13.05
N GLN A 38 8.20 1.14 11.76
CA GLN A 38 8.46 2.47 11.23
C GLN A 38 7.67 2.70 9.95
N ALA A 39 7.04 3.87 9.81
CA ALA A 39 6.53 4.32 8.51
C ALA A 39 7.71 4.84 7.68
N THR A 40 7.90 4.29 6.49
CA THR A 40 8.95 4.68 5.54
C THR A 40 8.39 4.73 4.12
N GLU A 41 9.19 5.18 3.18
CA GLU A 41 8.89 5.09 1.75
C GLU A 41 9.29 3.71 1.19
N LEU A 42 8.43 3.15 0.34
CA LEU A 42 8.73 1.92 -0.40
C LEU A 42 9.58 2.25 -1.64
N GLU A 43 10.87 1.94 -1.57
CA GLU A 43 11.85 2.28 -2.62
C GLU A 43 12.75 1.10 -2.98
N GLU A 44 13.18 1.04 -4.24
CA GLU A 44 14.20 0.09 -4.67
C GLU A 44 15.55 0.45 -4.03
N GLY A 45 16.26 -0.55 -3.50
CA GLY A 45 17.43 -0.35 -2.65
C GLY A 45 17.09 0.04 -1.21
N GLY A 46 15.81 0.29 -0.90
CA GLY A 46 15.32 0.53 0.45
C GLY A 46 15.39 -0.71 1.34
N LYS A 47 15.24 -0.49 2.66
CA LYS A 47 15.24 -1.57 3.65
C LYS A 47 13.92 -2.34 3.63
N PHE A 48 14.01 -3.66 3.66
CA PHE A 48 12.85 -4.54 3.83
C PHE A 48 12.39 -4.58 5.30
N PHE A 49 13.32 -4.87 6.22
CA PHE A 49 13.13 -4.66 7.66
C PHE A 49 13.89 -3.41 8.10
N HIS A 50 13.30 -2.56 8.95
CA HIS A 50 13.98 -1.34 9.40
C HIS A 50 15.25 -1.63 10.24
N ASP A 51 15.31 -2.80 10.87
CA ASP A 51 16.38 -3.23 11.78
C ASP A 51 17.34 -4.28 11.19
N ARG A 52 17.27 -4.56 9.89
CA ARG A 52 18.23 -5.41 9.16
C ARG A 52 18.72 -4.70 7.91
N ASP A 53 19.77 -5.24 7.31
CA ASP A 53 20.33 -4.71 6.06
C ASP A 53 19.76 -5.43 4.83
N TYR A 54 18.51 -5.89 4.94
CA TYR A 54 17.84 -6.60 3.86
C TYR A 54 17.28 -5.58 2.90
N THR A 55 17.53 -5.73 1.61
CA THR A 55 17.14 -4.73 0.60
C THR A 55 16.05 -5.23 -0.32
N ILE A 56 15.10 -4.36 -0.60
CA ILE A 56 14.10 -4.55 -1.65
C ILE A 56 14.78 -4.22 -2.98
N THR A 57 14.79 -5.15 -3.93
CA THR A 57 15.55 -4.99 -5.18
C THR A 57 14.69 -4.79 -6.41
N THR A 58 13.40 -5.10 -6.33
CA THR A 58 12.45 -4.86 -7.41
C THR A 58 11.08 -4.58 -6.82
N ILE A 59 10.48 -3.47 -7.26
CA ILE A 59 9.13 -3.06 -6.91
C ILE A 59 8.35 -2.78 -8.20
N PRO A 60 7.14 -3.36 -8.38
CA PRO A 60 6.25 -2.97 -9.46
C PRO A 60 5.99 -1.45 -9.43
N LYS A 61 6.02 -0.80 -10.59
CA LYS A 61 6.06 0.68 -10.68
C LYS A 61 4.91 1.37 -9.96
N ASP A 62 3.75 0.73 -9.93
CA ASP A 62 2.53 1.29 -9.32
C ASP A 62 2.63 1.35 -7.79
N PHE A 63 3.58 0.63 -7.18
CA PHE A 63 3.82 0.64 -5.73
C PHE A 63 5.02 1.49 -5.30
N LEU A 64 5.81 2.00 -6.26
CA LEU A 64 7.00 2.78 -5.93
C LEU A 64 6.62 4.10 -5.24
N GLY A 65 7.26 4.38 -4.11
CA GLY A 65 7.04 5.58 -3.34
C GLY A 65 5.81 5.55 -2.42
N LEU A 66 5.07 4.44 -2.37
CA LEU A 66 3.99 4.27 -1.40
C LEU A 66 4.53 4.27 0.04
N THR A 67 3.67 4.57 1.01
CA THR A 67 4.04 4.46 2.43
C THR A 67 4.09 3.01 2.83
N GLN A 68 5.24 2.55 3.31
CA GLN A 68 5.47 1.23 3.88
C GLN A 68 5.40 1.30 5.40
N VAL A 69 4.66 0.38 6.01
CA VAL A 69 4.82 0.04 7.44
C VAL A 69 5.92 -1.01 7.52
N SER A 70 7.16 -0.54 7.69
CA SER A 70 8.33 -1.39 7.82
C SER A 70 8.39 -1.96 9.23
N THR A 71 8.65 -3.26 9.31
CA THR A 71 8.66 -4.06 10.53
C THR A 71 10.09 -4.43 10.93
N SER A 72 10.29 -4.79 12.19
CA SER A 72 11.52 -5.45 12.65
C SER A 72 11.51 -6.92 12.21
N ALA A 73 12.68 -7.48 11.90
CA ALA A 73 12.77 -8.88 11.47
C ALA A 73 12.29 -9.89 12.52
N ASP A 74 12.45 -9.56 13.81
CA ASP A 74 12.04 -10.42 14.92
C ASP A 74 10.66 -10.04 15.48
N CYS A 75 9.83 -9.32 14.72
CA CYS A 75 8.48 -8.97 15.17
C CYS A 75 7.65 -10.24 15.44
N PRO A 76 6.90 -10.25 16.55
CA PRO A 76 6.14 -11.42 16.99
C PRO A 76 4.91 -11.66 16.11
N GLY A 77 4.69 -12.90 15.67
CA GLY A 77 3.49 -13.32 14.92
C GLY A 77 2.47 -14.12 15.73
N GLY A 78 1.55 -14.81 15.05
CA GLY A 78 0.57 -15.75 15.63
C GLY A 78 -0.89 -15.33 15.47
N GLN A 79 -1.86 -16.24 15.68
CA GLN A 79 -3.29 -16.00 15.45
C GLN A 79 -3.93 -14.93 16.37
N ASP A 80 -3.38 -14.77 17.56
CA ASP A 80 -3.79 -13.74 18.52
C ASP A 80 -3.10 -12.40 18.26
N TYR A 81 -2.20 -12.32 17.27
CA TYR A 81 -1.52 -11.10 16.89
C TYR A 81 -2.52 -10.06 16.36
N ARG A 82 -2.24 -8.80 16.70
CA ARG A 82 -2.97 -7.63 16.23
C ARG A 82 -1.98 -6.48 16.05
N LEU A 83 -1.91 -5.94 14.83
CA LEU A 83 -1.25 -4.68 14.50
C LEU A 83 -2.31 -3.59 14.33
N THR A 84 -2.09 -2.43 14.93
CA THR A 84 -2.92 -1.24 14.74
C THR A 84 -2.07 -0.05 14.33
N PHE A 85 -2.61 0.80 13.47
CA PHE A 85 -2.03 2.09 13.12
C PHE A 85 -3.12 3.06 12.64
N GLU A 86 -2.82 4.35 12.67
CA GLU A 86 -3.71 5.41 12.18
C GLU A 86 -3.34 5.81 10.76
N ILE A 87 -4.35 6.03 9.91
CA ILE A 87 -4.20 6.58 8.55
C ILE A 87 -4.93 7.91 8.39
N ASP A 88 -4.32 8.86 7.68
CA ASP A 88 -4.84 10.24 7.56
C ASP A 88 -5.98 10.40 6.52
N ARG A 89 -6.12 9.43 5.62
CA ARG A 89 -7.09 9.37 4.51
C ARG A 89 -7.46 7.92 4.21
N PRO A 90 -8.55 7.66 3.47
CA PRO A 90 -8.88 6.30 3.08
C PRO A 90 -7.77 5.68 2.23
N ALA A 91 -7.49 4.41 2.45
CA ALA A 91 -6.36 3.73 1.81
C ALA A 91 -6.63 2.26 1.54
N TYR A 92 -6.16 1.75 0.41
CA TYR A 92 -5.99 0.32 0.22
C TYR A 92 -4.74 -0.15 0.97
N ILE A 93 -4.85 -1.30 1.63
CA ILE A 93 -3.74 -1.93 2.32
C ILE A 93 -3.23 -3.07 1.46
N TYR A 94 -1.92 -3.09 1.26
CA TYR A 94 -1.23 -4.18 0.58
C TYR A 94 -0.43 -4.98 1.60
N GLN A 95 -0.44 -6.29 1.46
CA GLN A 95 0.36 -7.22 2.25
C GLN A 95 1.17 -8.10 1.30
N ALA A 96 2.49 -8.11 1.49
CA ALA A 96 3.40 -8.91 0.68
C ALA A 96 3.64 -10.27 1.34
N TRP A 97 3.28 -11.34 0.65
CA TRP A 97 3.33 -12.72 1.13
C TRP A 97 4.60 -13.43 0.66
N ASP A 98 5.42 -13.91 1.60
CA ASP A 98 6.63 -14.66 1.28
C ASP A 98 6.32 -15.97 0.54
N SER A 99 6.83 -16.10 -0.70
CA SER A 99 6.61 -17.25 -1.58
C SER A 99 7.14 -18.58 -1.05
N ARG A 100 7.99 -18.56 0.00
CA ARG A 100 8.49 -19.77 0.67
C ARG A 100 7.41 -20.47 1.49
N HIS A 101 6.27 -19.81 1.75
CA HIS A 101 5.16 -20.33 2.54
C HIS A 101 3.96 -20.66 1.63
N THR A 102 3.19 -21.70 1.99
CA THR A 102 1.93 -22.03 1.31
C THR A 102 1.01 -20.82 1.28
N ARG A 103 0.49 -20.49 0.11
CA ARG A 103 -0.37 -19.32 -0.11
C ARG A 103 -1.66 -19.37 0.71
N PRO A 104 -2.22 -18.21 1.12
CA PRO A 104 -3.35 -18.13 2.03
C PRO A 104 -4.58 -18.91 1.56
N GLU A 105 -4.87 -18.89 0.26
CA GLU A 105 -5.98 -19.62 -0.36
C GLU A 105 -5.87 -21.16 -0.25
N GLU A 106 -4.65 -21.68 -0.09
CA GLU A 106 -4.34 -23.12 -0.01
C GLU A 106 -3.94 -23.55 1.40
N ARG A 107 -3.51 -22.61 2.24
CA ARG A 107 -2.93 -22.88 3.57
C ARG A 107 -3.98 -23.40 4.56
N GLY A 108 -5.23 -22.94 4.44
CA GLY A 108 -6.33 -23.30 5.34
C GLY A 108 -6.21 -22.76 6.77
N GLN A 109 -5.22 -21.90 7.05
CA GLN A 109 -4.93 -21.30 8.36
C GLN A 109 -5.47 -19.87 8.48
N ASP A 110 -6.70 -19.65 8.01
CA ASP A 110 -7.43 -18.39 8.23
C ASP A 110 -8.76 -18.72 8.91
N PRO A 111 -8.76 -18.99 10.22
CA PRO A 111 -9.95 -19.51 10.92
C PRO A 111 -11.13 -18.53 10.92
N LYS A 112 -10.87 -17.25 10.64
CA LYS A 112 -11.88 -16.19 10.58
C LYS A 112 -12.20 -15.75 9.13
N GLY A 113 -11.51 -16.32 8.13
CA GLY A 113 -11.62 -15.92 6.72
C GLY A 113 -11.23 -14.46 6.46
N TRP A 114 -10.61 -13.78 7.43
CA TRP A 114 -10.47 -12.32 7.36
C TRP A 114 -9.53 -11.90 6.23
N PHE A 115 -8.52 -12.73 5.95
CA PHE A 115 -7.57 -12.49 4.89
C PHE A 115 -8.14 -12.99 3.57
N THR A 116 -8.62 -14.24 3.50
CA THR A 116 -9.11 -14.82 2.25
C THR A 116 -10.36 -14.14 1.70
N ASP A 117 -11.21 -13.58 2.58
CA ASP A 117 -12.41 -12.83 2.17
C ASP A 117 -12.13 -11.33 2.01
N GLY A 118 -11.09 -10.83 2.67
CA GLY A 118 -10.75 -9.41 2.74
C GLY A 118 -9.69 -8.95 1.75
N TYR A 119 -8.93 -9.87 1.15
CA TYR A 119 -7.80 -9.57 0.27
C TYR A 119 -7.84 -10.38 -1.02
N THR A 120 -7.34 -9.78 -2.10
CA THR A 120 -7.20 -10.41 -3.42
C THR A 120 -5.74 -10.34 -3.87
N ASP A 121 -5.22 -11.43 -4.42
CA ASP A 121 -3.90 -11.46 -5.07
C ASP A 121 -3.88 -10.50 -6.26
N THR A 122 -2.87 -9.64 -6.33
CA THR A 122 -2.69 -8.68 -7.43
C THR A 122 -1.93 -9.28 -8.61
N GLU A 123 -1.40 -10.50 -8.47
CA GLU A 123 -0.45 -11.16 -9.38
C GLU A 123 0.92 -10.46 -9.49
N GLU A 124 1.10 -9.34 -8.78
CA GLU A 124 2.36 -8.60 -8.73
C GLU A 124 3.31 -9.15 -7.67
N ILE A 125 4.61 -8.97 -7.90
CA ILE A 125 5.68 -9.53 -7.07
C ILE A 125 6.68 -8.45 -6.66
N LEU A 126 6.98 -8.39 -5.37
CA LEU A 126 8.11 -7.66 -4.80
C LEU A 126 9.28 -8.61 -4.56
N MET A 127 10.52 -8.15 -4.81
CA MET A 127 11.73 -8.98 -4.64
C MET A 127 12.62 -8.51 -3.50
N LEU A 128 13.14 -9.47 -2.74
CA LEU A 128 14.21 -9.31 -1.75
C LEU A 128 15.41 -10.16 -2.14
N ASP A 129 16.61 -9.60 -2.27
CA ASP A 129 17.77 -10.28 -2.88
C ASP A 129 19.12 -10.11 -2.16
N ALA A 130 19.23 -9.22 -1.17
CA ALA A 130 20.49 -9.10 -0.42
C ALA A 130 20.22 -8.75 1.05
N PRO A 131 21.02 -9.28 2.00
CA PRO A 131 22.04 -10.33 1.88
C PRO A 131 21.45 -11.76 1.82
N HIS A 132 20.12 -11.90 1.78
CA HIS A 132 19.44 -13.18 1.61
C HIS A 132 19.38 -13.62 0.15
N ALA A 133 19.08 -14.89 -0.09
CA ALA A 133 18.80 -15.34 -1.45
C ALA A 133 17.55 -14.63 -2.01
N PRO A 134 17.49 -14.44 -3.35
CA PRO A 134 16.33 -13.86 -4.00
C PRO A 134 15.06 -14.58 -3.59
N THR A 135 14.13 -13.83 -3.01
CA THR A 135 12.85 -14.30 -2.47
C THR A 135 11.74 -13.42 -3.03
N GLU A 136 10.72 -14.07 -3.57
CA GLU A 136 9.52 -13.43 -4.12
C GLU A 136 8.50 -13.17 -3.01
N TYR A 137 7.83 -12.01 -3.08
CA TYR A 137 6.70 -11.68 -2.24
C TYR A 137 5.49 -11.37 -3.10
N HIS A 138 4.46 -12.21 -3.02
CA HIS A 138 3.21 -12.02 -3.74
C HIS A 138 2.37 -10.93 -3.07
N ILE A 139 1.91 -9.95 -3.84
CA ILE A 139 1.23 -8.78 -3.28
C ILE A 139 -0.28 -9.02 -3.25
N TYR A 140 -0.86 -8.95 -2.06
CA TYR A 140 -2.31 -9.00 -1.84
C TYR A 140 -2.84 -7.60 -1.52
N LYS A 141 -3.96 -7.22 -2.13
CA LYS A 141 -4.63 -5.93 -1.92
C LYS A 141 -5.92 -6.12 -1.14
N SER A 142 -6.21 -5.25 -0.17
CA SER A 142 -7.50 -5.24 0.51
C SER A 142 -8.64 -5.00 -0.50
N ASN A 143 -9.73 -5.75 -0.38
CA ASN A 143 -10.85 -5.69 -1.33
C ASN A 143 -11.56 -4.33 -1.31
N GLU A 144 -11.57 -3.69 -0.15
CA GLU A 144 -12.09 -2.34 0.06
C GLU A 144 -11.02 -1.45 0.70
N PRO A 145 -11.04 -0.14 0.45
CA PRO A 145 -10.17 0.78 1.15
C PRO A 145 -10.62 0.95 2.59
N HIS A 146 -9.68 0.95 3.52
CA HIS A 146 -9.93 1.30 4.90
C HIS A 146 -10.27 2.78 5.01
N PRO A 147 -11.29 3.17 5.82
CA PRO A 147 -11.57 4.57 6.06
C PRO A 147 -10.43 5.23 6.86
N LYS A 148 -10.36 6.56 6.79
CA LYS A 148 -9.50 7.35 7.68
C LYS A 148 -9.68 6.94 9.15
N GLY A 149 -8.58 6.82 9.88
CA GLY A 149 -8.54 6.47 11.30
C GLY A 149 -7.81 5.15 11.55
N THR A 150 -8.25 4.42 12.57
CA THR A 150 -7.60 3.18 12.99
C THR A 150 -7.78 2.05 11.97
N VAL A 151 -6.67 1.48 11.53
CA VAL A 151 -6.61 0.21 10.82
C VAL A 151 -6.20 -0.88 11.80
N GLU A 152 -6.84 -2.04 11.73
CA GLU A 152 -6.49 -3.24 12.49
C GLU A 152 -6.17 -4.37 11.50
N LEU A 153 -4.96 -4.94 11.60
CA LEU A 153 -4.55 -6.14 10.88
C LEU A 153 -4.38 -7.27 11.89
N LEU A 154 -4.98 -8.42 11.59
CA LEU A 154 -4.94 -9.60 12.45
C LEU A 154 -3.79 -10.52 12.03
N GLY A 155 -3.35 -11.40 12.92
CA GLY A 155 -2.51 -12.51 12.53
C GLY A 155 -3.30 -13.63 11.84
N ILE A 156 -2.61 -14.41 11.02
CA ILE A 156 -3.16 -15.64 10.40
C ILE A 156 -2.55 -16.93 10.97
N ASP A 157 -1.32 -16.91 11.52
CA ASP A 157 -0.59 -18.16 11.79
C ASP A 157 -0.87 -18.82 13.14
N GLU A 158 -1.14 -20.14 13.18
CA GLU A 158 -1.21 -20.91 14.44
C GLU A 158 0.16 -21.19 15.06
N VAL A 159 1.20 -21.21 14.22
CA VAL A 159 2.54 -21.57 14.66
C VAL A 159 3.25 -20.33 15.15
N ILE A 160 3.44 -20.26 16.47
CA ILE A 160 4.27 -19.23 17.12
C ILE A 160 5.63 -19.18 16.44
N GLY A 161 5.95 -18.05 15.80
CA GLY A 161 7.25 -17.79 15.18
C GLY A 161 7.28 -17.88 13.65
N ASP A 162 6.15 -18.13 12.97
CA ASP A 162 6.03 -17.93 11.52
C ASP A 162 5.36 -16.56 11.27
N PRO A 163 6.07 -15.51 10.84
CA PRO A 163 5.51 -14.16 10.70
C PRO A 163 5.13 -13.85 9.23
N VAL A 164 4.52 -14.78 8.49
CA VAL A 164 4.43 -14.76 7.01
C VAL A 164 3.87 -13.46 6.41
N LEU A 165 2.84 -12.87 7.03
CA LEU A 165 2.23 -11.61 6.59
C LEU A 165 2.99 -10.35 6.99
N MET A 166 3.89 -10.47 7.96
CA MET A 166 4.30 -9.32 8.75
C MET A 166 5.41 -8.50 8.12
N TRP A 167 5.89 -8.89 6.95
CA TRP A 167 7.20 -8.43 6.52
C TRP A 167 7.16 -7.19 5.65
N THR A 168 6.06 -6.94 4.94
CA THR A 168 5.91 -5.73 4.14
C THR A 168 4.44 -5.40 3.96
N ILE A 169 4.02 -4.33 4.62
CA ILE A 169 2.70 -3.70 4.48
C ILE A 169 2.92 -2.34 3.81
N PHE A 170 2.12 -1.99 2.82
CA PHE A 170 2.17 -0.66 2.21
C PHE A 170 0.80 -0.15 1.79
N LEU A 171 0.67 1.16 1.62
CA LEU A 171 -0.62 1.85 1.50
C LEU A 171 -0.69 2.70 0.24
N GLU A 172 -1.77 2.53 -0.51
CA GLU A 172 -2.17 3.38 -1.63
C GLU A 172 -3.40 4.20 -1.23
N GLU A 173 -3.46 5.47 -1.61
CA GLU A 173 -4.67 6.27 -1.39
C GLU A 173 -5.88 5.62 -2.06
N GLY A 174 -6.93 5.40 -1.28
CA GLY A 174 -8.20 4.87 -1.75
C GLY A 174 -9.20 6.01 -1.94
N VAL A 175 -9.82 6.08 -3.12
CA VAL A 175 -11.00 6.94 -3.29
C VAL A 175 -12.22 6.16 -2.81
N LEU A 176 -12.74 6.49 -1.62
CA LEU A 176 -14.03 5.98 -1.20
C LEU A 176 -15.13 6.47 -2.16
N PRO A 177 -16.14 5.65 -2.49
CA PRO A 177 -17.32 6.13 -3.18
C PRO A 177 -17.89 7.33 -2.41
N VAL A 178 -17.87 8.51 -3.02
CA VAL A 178 -18.47 9.71 -2.42
C VAL A 178 -19.91 9.41 -2.05
N ASP A 179 -20.28 9.72 -0.80
CA ASP A 179 -21.67 9.84 -0.41
C ASP A 179 -22.38 10.77 -1.41
N PRO A 180 -23.43 10.32 -2.12
CA PRO A 180 -24.10 11.11 -3.15
C PRO A 180 -24.71 12.43 -2.61
N ALA A 181 -24.72 12.65 -1.30
CA ALA A 181 -25.06 13.94 -0.70
C ALA A 181 -24.21 15.13 -1.20
N GLY A 182 -23.00 14.88 -1.72
CA GLY A 182 -22.08 15.90 -2.24
C GLY A 182 -21.89 15.93 -3.76
N SER A 183 -22.62 15.11 -4.53
CA SER A 183 -22.49 15.09 -5.99
C SER A 183 -22.80 16.46 -6.59
N LEU A 184 -21.97 16.95 -7.52
CA LEU A 184 -22.17 18.20 -8.28
C LEU A 184 -23.60 18.35 -8.84
N THR A 185 -24.32 17.24 -9.06
CA THR A 185 -25.73 17.24 -9.48
C THR A 185 -26.71 17.88 -8.48
N THR A 186 -26.47 17.84 -7.16
CA THR A 186 -27.35 18.50 -6.18
C THR A 186 -27.15 20.01 -6.14
N THR A 187 -25.95 20.50 -6.47
CA THR A 187 -25.67 21.95 -6.54
C THR A 187 -26.39 22.61 -7.73
N TRP A 188 -26.47 21.92 -8.88
CA TRP A 188 -27.25 22.41 -10.03
C TRP A 188 -28.77 22.40 -9.79
N GLY A 189 -29.27 21.48 -8.95
CA GLY A 189 -30.68 21.42 -8.57
C GLY A 189 -31.14 22.62 -7.74
N LYS A 190 -30.31 23.06 -6.77
CA LYS A 190 -30.59 24.26 -5.95
C LYS A 190 -30.52 25.56 -6.73
N ILE A 191 -29.59 25.68 -7.69
CA ILE A 191 -29.47 26.90 -8.52
C ILE A 191 -30.71 27.12 -9.41
N LYS A 192 -31.40 26.04 -9.81
CA LYS A 192 -32.62 26.14 -10.63
C LYS A 192 -33.92 26.31 -9.83
N SER A 193 -33.93 26.02 -8.53
CA SER A 193 -35.12 26.23 -7.68
C SER A 193 -35.21 27.67 -7.15
N ASP A 194 -34.10 28.41 -7.20
CA ASP A 194 -33.98 29.77 -6.66
C ASP A 194 -34.08 30.86 -7.75
N GLN A 195 -34.60 30.53 -8.94
CA GLN A 195 -34.99 31.48 -10.00
C GLN A 195 -36.49 31.47 -10.28
#